data_AF-V5E161-F1
#
_entry.id   AF-V5E161-F1
#
_cell.length_a   1.000
_cell.length_b   1.000
_cell.length_c   1.000
_cell.angle_alpha   90.00
_cell.angle_beta   90.00
_cell.angle_gamma   90.00
#
_symmetry.space_group_name_H-M   'P 1'
#
loop_
_entity.id
_entity.type
_entity.pdbx_description
1 polymer ?
#
loop_
_entity_poly.entity_id
_entity_poly.type
_entity_poly.pdbx_seq_one_letter_code
_entity_poly.pdbx_strand_id
1 'polypeptide(L)'
;MKKLTTVYASALLLLSLSVFAEPHLDQAIEHATAAVEHGKAGHASVLVEHAVPALEHAMAGALVAKGTAKSHTDNAVTDLEEAIKHGKMDHADIATTYAETALEHLKAADK
;
A
#
# COMPACT_ATOMS: atom_id res chain seq x y z
N MET A 1 32.17 14.16 56.58
CA MET A 1 32.26 14.73 55.21
C MET A 1 31.57 13.76 54.26
N LYS A 2 30.89 14.30 53.23
CA LYS A 2 29.67 13.78 52.58
C LYS A 2 29.88 12.49 51.75
N LYS A 3 28.89 11.59 51.81
CA LYS A 3 28.68 10.48 50.86
C LYS A 3 28.07 11.07 49.58
N LEU A 4 28.66 10.80 48.42
CA LEU A 4 28.11 11.14 47.12
C LEU A 4 27.89 9.85 46.33
N THR A 5 26.65 9.40 46.35
CA THR A 5 26.10 8.33 45.52
C THR A 5 25.82 8.89 44.12
N THR A 6 26.57 8.43 43.12
CA THR A 6 26.32 8.78 41.72
C THR A 6 25.36 7.75 41.12
N VAL A 7 24.08 8.13 41.01
CA VAL A 7 23.10 7.43 40.18
C VAL A 7 23.26 7.97 38.75
N TYR A 8 23.75 7.17 37.82
CA TYR A 8 23.69 7.51 36.40
C TYR A 8 22.25 7.31 35.93
N ALA A 9 21.57 8.43 35.72
CA ALA A 9 20.23 8.51 35.19
C ALA A 9 20.19 7.89 33.79
N SER A 10 19.37 6.85 33.66
CA SER A 10 18.83 6.33 32.42
C SER A 10 18.09 7.44 31.67
N ALA A 11 18.75 8.08 30.72
CA ALA A 11 18.10 8.85 29.67
C ALA A 11 17.81 7.90 28.50
N LEU A 12 16.74 7.12 28.66
CA LEU A 12 16.10 6.41 27.55
C LEU A 12 15.53 7.48 26.62
N LEU A 13 16.31 7.88 25.64
CA LEU A 13 15.94 8.81 24.58
C LEU A 13 14.93 8.09 23.68
N LEU A 14 13.68 8.03 24.14
CA LEU A 14 12.51 7.73 23.33
C LEU A 14 12.32 8.91 22.36
N LEU A 15 13.15 8.95 21.32
CA LEU A 15 12.87 9.71 20.10
C LEU A 15 11.69 9.02 19.43
N SER A 16 10.50 9.42 19.87
CA SER A 16 9.24 9.27 19.16
C SER A 16 9.33 10.06 17.86
N LEU A 17 10.03 9.50 16.87
CA LEU A 17 9.75 9.78 15.47
C LEU A 17 8.44 9.08 15.18
N SER A 18 7.33 9.76 15.46
CA SER A 18 6.09 9.50 14.76
C SER A 18 6.37 9.83 13.29
N VAL A 19 6.97 8.87 12.58
CA VAL A 19 6.83 8.75 11.13
C VAL A 19 5.33 8.87 10.91
N PHE A 20 4.92 10.00 10.36
CA PHE A 20 3.54 10.22 9.98
C PHE A 20 3.27 9.14 8.95
N ALA A 21 2.56 8.08 9.35
CA ALA A 21 2.08 7.10 8.42
C ALA A 21 1.06 7.85 7.57
N GLU A 22 1.47 8.33 6.39
CA GLU A 22 0.50 8.64 5.34
C GLU A 22 -0.42 7.42 5.23
N PRO A 23 -1.74 7.62 5.06
CA PRO A 23 -2.66 6.51 4.95
C PRO A 23 -2.40 5.83 3.60
N HIS A 24 -1.44 4.90 3.60
CA HIS A 24 -0.99 4.20 2.41
C HIS A 24 -2.15 3.46 1.73
N LEU A 25 -3.14 2.97 2.50
CA LEU A 25 -4.33 2.35 1.93
C LEU A 25 -5.19 3.35 1.15
N ASP A 26 -5.39 4.58 1.63
CA ASP A 26 -6.15 5.61 0.90
C ASP A 26 -5.49 5.93 -0.45
N GLN A 27 -4.17 6.15 -0.45
CA GLN A 27 -3.40 6.42 -1.67
C GLN A 27 -3.40 5.21 -2.63
N ALA A 28 -3.32 3.98 -2.10
CA ALA A 28 -3.44 2.77 -2.90
C ALA A 28 -4.83 2.67 -3.54
N ILE A 29 -5.90 2.99 -2.81
CA ILE A 29 -7.28 2.98 -3.31
C ILE A 29 -7.47 4.05 -4.40
N GLU A 30 -6.94 5.25 -4.21
CA GLU A 30 -7.01 6.34 -5.18
C GLU A 30 -6.37 5.91 -6.51
N HIS A 31 -5.12 5.45 -6.46
CA HIS A 31 -4.40 5.00 -7.64
C HIS A 31 -5.05 3.75 -8.27
N ALA A 32 -5.47 2.75 -7.49
CA ALA A 32 -6.15 1.57 -8.03
C ALA A 32 -7.50 1.92 -8.68
N THR A 33 -8.22 2.93 -8.16
CA THR A 33 -9.45 3.43 -8.79
C THR A 33 -9.16 4.03 -10.15
N ALA A 34 -8.15 4.90 -10.26
CA ALA A 34 -7.73 5.47 -11.54
C ALA A 34 -7.24 4.39 -12.52
N ALA A 35 -6.53 3.37 -12.03
CA ALA A 35 -6.11 2.22 -12.84
C ALA A 35 -7.31 1.47 -13.44
N VAL A 36 -8.37 1.24 -12.65
CA VAL A 36 -9.63 0.64 -13.12
C VAL A 36 -10.33 1.52 -14.14
N GLU A 37 -10.44 2.83 -13.89
CA GLU A 37 -11.10 3.77 -14.81
C GLU A 37 -10.42 3.80 -16.18
N HIS A 38 -9.08 3.93 -16.19
CA HIS A 38 -8.30 3.92 -17.42
C HIS A 38 -8.29 2.54 -18.09
N GLY A 39 -8.27 1.47 -17.32
CA GLY A 39 -8.44 0.10 -17.81
C GLY A 39 -9.73 -0.10 -18.57
N LYS A 40 -10.86 0.34 -18.00
CA LYS A 40 -12.19 0.30 -18.64
C LYS A 40 -12.26 1.12 -19.92
N ALA A 41 -11.45 2.16 -20.04
CA ALA A 41 -11.31 2.95 -21.26
C ALA A 41 -10.35 2.32 -22.30
N GLY A 42 -9.76 1.15 -22.01
CA GLY A 42 -8.79 0.47 -22.88
C GLY A 42 -7.38 1.09 -22.83
N HIS A 43 -7.12 1.99 -21.89
CA HIS A 43 -5.84 2.70 -21.78
C HIS A 43 -4.83 1.88 -20.96
N ALA A 44 -4.32 0.77 -21.52
CA ALA A 44 -3.42 -0.15 -20.81
C ALA A 44 -2.20 0.56 -20.19
N SER A 45 -1.55 1.46 -20.94
CA SER A 45 -0.39 2.22 -20.43
C SER A 45 -0.74 3.09 -19.22
N VAL A 46 -1.88 3.79 -19.27
CA VAL A 46 -2.29 4.69 -18.17
C VAL A 46 -2.80 3.89 -16.97
N LEU A 47 -3.43 2.73 -17.19
CA LEU A 47 -3.68 1.77 -16.12
C LEU A 47 -2.39 1.42 -15.39
N VAL A 48 -1.31 1.10 -16.11
CA VAL A 48 -0.01 0.76 -15.51
C VAL A 48 0.58 1.94 -14.75
N GLU A 49 0.49 3.16 -15.29
CA GLU A 49 0.95 4.39 -14.62
C GLU A 49 0.32 4.58 -13.24
N HIS A 50 -0.96 4.19 -13.07
CA HIS A 50 -1.62 4.23 -11.78
C HIS A 50 -1.45 2.94 -10.95
N ALA A 51 -1.37 1.76 -11.57
CA ALA A 51 -1.22 0.49 -10.85
C ALA A 51 0.14 0.38 -10.13
N VAL A 52 1.21 0.97 -10.67
CA VAL A 52 2.55 0.99 -10.03
C VAL A 52 2.55 1.71 -8.68
N PRO A 53 2.14 2.99 -8.56
CA PRO A 53 2.06 3.65 -7.25
C PRO A 53 1.01 3.00 -6.34
N ALA A 54 -0.09 2.46 -6.86
CA ALA A 54 -1.02 1.66 -6.05
C ALA A 54 -0.31 0.47 -5.39
N LEU A 55 0.55 -0.24 -6.14
CA LEU A 55 1.33 -1.36 -5.63
C LEU A 55 2.31 -0.92 -4.54
N GLU A 56 3.03 0.18 -4.76
CA GLU A 56 3.99 0.72 -3.79
C GLU A 56 3.31 1.07 -2.47
N HIS A 57 2.17 1.77 -2.54
CA HIS A 57 1.38 2.10 -1.36
C HIS A 57 0.77 0.85 -0.70
N ALA A 58 0.25 -0.11 -1.48
CA ALA A 58 -0.28 -1.36 -0.93
C ALA A 58 0.82 -2.17 -0.19
N MET A 59 2.02 -2.26 -0.75
CA MET A 59 3.17 -2.91 -0.12
C MET A 59 3.55 -2.21 1.20
N ALA A 60 3.57 -0.87 1.22
CA ALA A 60 3.84 -0.11 2.44
C ALA A 60 2.73 -0.34 3.50
N GLY A 61 1.46 -0.37 3.09
CA GLY A 61 0.34 -0.74 3.95
C GLY A 61 0.47 -2.14 4.54
N ALA A 62 0.91 -3.12 3.74
CA ALA A 62 1.09 -4.51 4.17
C ALA A 62 2.14 -4.68 5.27
N LEU A 63 3.15 -3.79 5.37
CA LEU A 63 4.18 -3.82 6.41
C LEU A 63 3.63 -3.52 7.81
N VAL A 64 2.54 -2.74 7.89
CA VAL A 64 1.95 -2.29 9.15
C VAL A 64 0.60 -2.94 9.46
N ALA A 65 -0.07 -3.47 8.43
CA ALA A 65 -1.34 -4.17 8.57
C ALA A 65 -1.22 -5.47 9.37
N LYS A 66 -2.30 -5.85 10.05
CA LYS A 66 -2.40 -7.08 10.85
C LYS A 66 -3.74 -7.78 10.58
N GLY A 67 -3.81 -9.07 10.91
CA GLY A 67 -5.05 -9.84 10.83
C GLY A 67 -5.63 -9.89 9.40
N THR A 68 -6.94 -9.73 9.30
CA THR A 68 -7.68 -9.79 8.03
C THR A 68 -7.31 -8.65 7.09
N ALA A 69 -7.05 -7.44 7.61
CA ALA A 69 -6.58 -6.32 6.80
C ALA A 69 -5.29 -6.67 6.07
N LYS A 70 -4.32 -7.30 6.76
CA LYS A 70 -3.07 -7.75 6.12
C LYS A 70 -3.33 -8.75 4.98
N SER A 71 -4.22 -9.72 5.19
CA SER A 71 -4.56 -10.69 4.15
C SER A 71 -5.16 -10.02 2.91
N HIS A 72 -6.02 -9.03 3.09
CA HIS A 72 -6.58 -8.28 1.98
C HIS A 72 -5.50 -7.41 1.30
N THR A 73 -4.65 -6.72 2.06
CA THR A 73 -3.58 -5.93 1.47
C THR A 73 -2.57 -6.79 0.70
N ASP A 74 -2.20 -7.98 1.21
CA ASP A 74 -1.31 -8.91 0.51
C ASP A 74 -1.93 -9.41 -0.81
N ASN A 75 -3.24 -9.74 -0.82
CA ASN A 75 -3.92 -10.13 -2.05
C ASN A 75 -3.99 -8.97 -3.06
N ALA A 76 -4.28 -7.75 -2.59
CA ALA A 76 -4.26 -6.57 -3.45
C ALA A 76 -2.90 -6.34 -4.10
N VAL A 77 -1.80 -6.58 -3.37
CA VAL A 77 -0.43 -6.52 -3.92
C VAL A 77 -0.28 -7.51 -5.07
N THR A 78 -0.69 -8.77 -4.89
CA THR A 78 -0.61 -9.80 -5.95
C THR A 78 -1.45 -9.41 -7.18
N ASP A 79 -2.67 -8.93 -6.98
CA ASP A 79 -3.52 -8.52 -8.10
C ASP A 79 -2.96 -7.29 -8.83
N LEU A 80 -2.36 -6.32 -8.12
CA LEU A 80 -1.71 -5.17 -8.75
C LEU A 80 -0.48 -5.59 -9.57
N GLU A 81 0.31 -6.57 -9.11
CA GLU A 81 1.42 -7.13 -9.88
C GLU A 81 0.93 -7.74 -11.21
N GLU A 82 -0.18 -8.49 -11.18
CA GLU A 82 -0.78 -9.07 -12.39
C GLU A 82 -1.42 -8.00 -13.29
N ALA A 83 -2.05 -6.98 -12.72
CA ALA A 83 -2.56 -5.83 -13.48
C ALA A 83 -1.43 -5.10 -14.22
N ILE A 84 -0.31 -4.85 -13.56
CA ILE A 84 0.88 -4.23 -14.17
C ILE A 84 1.46 -5.12 -15.27
N LYS A 85 1.59 -6.43 -15.01
CA LYS A 85 2.14 -7.39 -15.97
C LYS A 85 1.29 -7.45 -17.24
N HIS A 86 -0.03 -7.60 -17.11
CA HIS A 86 -0.93 -7.63 -18.25
C HIS A 86 -1.04 -6.27 -18.95
N GLY A 87 -1.05 -5.17 -18.20
CA GLY A 87 -1.08 -3.82 -18.77
C GLY A 87 0.16 -3.51 -19.60
N LYS A 88 1.34 -3.97 -19.17
CA LYS A 88 2.60 -3.88 -19.96
C LYS A 88 2.59 -4.71 -21.24
N MET A 89 1.69 -5.69 -21.33
CA MET A 89 1.46 -6.49 -22.55
C MET A 89 0.34 -5.91 -23.44
N ASP A 90 -0.16 -4.71 -23.12
CA ASP A 90 -1.31 -4.07 -23.79
C ASP A 90 -2.63 -4.85 -23.64
N HIS A 91 -2.70 -5.77 -22.67
CA HIS A 91 -3.90 -6.54 -22.34
C HIS A 91 -4.81 -5.73 -21.40
N ALA A 92 -5.35 -4.60 -21.87
CA ALA A 92 -6.12 -3.66 -21.06
C ALA A 92 -7.28 -4.32 -20.30
N ASP A 93 -7.99 -5.24 -20.95
CA ASP A 93 -9.13 -5.99 -20.41
C ASP A 93 -8.74 -6.91 -19.25
N ILE A 94 -7.69 -7.71 -19.42
CA ILE A 94 -7.19 -8.61 -18.38
C ILE A 94 -6.60 -7.80 -17.23
N ALA A 95 -5.83 -6.75 -17.54
CA ALA A 95 -5.25 -5.85 -16.54
C ALA A 95 -6.32 -5.17 -15.69
N THR A 96 -7.44 -4.76 -16.31
CA THR A 96 -8.58 -4.14 -15.61
C THR A 96 -9.20 -5.11 -14.61
N THR A 97 -9.38 -6.38 -14.98
CA THR A 97 -9.96 -7.41 -14.09
C THR A 97 -9.14 -7.56 -12.82
N TYR A 98 -7.81 -7.59 -12.96
CA TYR A 98 -6.90 -7.63 -11.80
C TYR A 98 -6.93 -6.32 -10.99
N ALA A 99 -6.94 -5.16 -11.65
CA ALA A 99 -7.04 -3.87 -10.96
C ALA A 99 -8.36 -3.72 -10.16
N GLU A 100 -9.47 -4.25 -10.68
CA GLU A 100 -10.75 -4.27 -9.97
C GLU A 100 -10.69 -5.16 -8.73
N THR A 101 -10.13 -6.36 -8.85
CA THR A 101 -9.97 -7.30 -7.73
C THR A 101 -9.06 -6.71 -6.65
N ALA A 102 -7.95 -6.07 -7.06
CA ALA A 102 -7.08 -5.34 -6.15
C ALA A 102 -7.83 -4.23 -5.39
N LEU A 103 -8.63 -3.42 -6.09
CA LEU A 103 -9.40 -2.34 -5.50
C LEU A 103 -10.42 -2.85 -4.48
N GLU A 104 -11.07 -3.99 -4.74
CA GLU A 104 -11.98 -4.62 -3.79
C GLU A 104 -11.25 -5.05 -2.51
N HIS A 105 -10.08 -5.66 -2.65
CA HIS A 105 -9.24 -6.04 -1.53
C HIS A 105 -8.74 -4.83 -0.72
N LEU A 106 -8.27 -3.76 -1.38
CA LEU A 106 -7.86 -2.54 -0.70
C LEU A 106 -9.00 -1.91 0.10
N LYS A 107 -10.20 -1.82 -0.48
CA LYS A 107 -11.41 -1.32 0.21
C LYS A 107 -11.87 -2.24 1.36
N ALA A 108 -11.53 -3.52 1.32
CA ALA A 108 -11.80 -4.45 2.42
C ALA A 108 -10.75 -4.33 3.54
N ALA A 109 -9.50 -3.98 3.20
CA ALA A 109 -8.43 -3.75 4.16
C ALA A 109 -8.60 -2.43 4.94
N ASP A 110 -9.25 -1.43 4.33
CA ASP A 110 -9.47 -0.09 4.89
C ASP A 110 -10.73 0.03 5.79
N LYS A 111 -11.33 -1.10 6.19
CA LYS A 111 -12.50 -1.17 7.07
C LYS A 111 -12.13 -1.62 8.48
#